data_AF-A0A9E4B0N0-F1
#
_entry.id   AF-A0A9E4B0N0-F1
#
_cell.length_a   1.000
_cell.length_b   1.000
_cell.length_c   1.000
_cell.angle_alpha   90.00
_cell.angle_beta   90.00
_cell.angle_gamma   90.00
#
_symmetry.space_group_name_H-M   'P 1'
#
loop_
_entity.id
_entity.type
_entity.pdbx_description
1 polymer ?
#
loop_
_entity_poly.entity_id
_entity_poly.type
_entity_poly.pdbx_seq_one_letter_code
_entity_poly.pdbx_strand_id
1 'polypeptide(L)'
;MDVVRTPEYGHQDYTVVVIDTTAFERSGTLVIDVEVGDEKAYGSFHLLDADHRLTFDPYYKRPEGILLEESHDTGWLGPNETGQMTHHFECGQIFKLVALGWASNEKGSINAFHARISVEPAEKSEK
;
A
#
# COMPACT_ATOMS: atom_id res chain seq x y z
N MET A 1 -14.26 -3.69 -1.56
CA MET A 1 -13.87 -2.29 -1.37
C MET A 1 -13.48 -2.14 0.07
N ASP A 2 -12.34 -1.52 0.30
CA ASP A 2 -11.77 -1.30 1.62
C ASP A 2 -11.73 0.20 1.92
N VAL A 3 -11.41 0.57 3.15
CA VAL A 3 -11.48 1.96 3.60
C VAL A 3 -10.13 2.45 4.12
N VAL A 4 -9.83 3.72 3.84
CA VAL A 4 -8.83 4.50 4.58
C VAL A 4 -9.56 5.38 5.58
N ARG A 5 -9.00 5.49 6.79
CA ARG A 5 -9.54 6.36 7.84
C ARG A 5 -8.42 7.22 8.41
N THR A 6 -8.68 8.51 8.54
CA THR A 6 -7.73 9.45 9.15
C THR A 6 -7.64 9.19 10.65
N PRO A 7 -6.43 9.04 11.21
CA PRO A 7 -6.22 8.74 12.62
C PRO A 7 -6.99 9.65 13.57
N GLU A 8 -7.66 9.06 14.56
CA GLU A 8 -8.19 9.76 15.74
C GLU A 8 -7.09 9.85 16.81
N TYR A 9 -7.18 10.82 17.74
CA TYR A 9 -6.14 11.01 18.76
C TYR A 9 -5.86 9.70 19.54
N GLY A 10 -4.64 9.17 19.40
CA GLY A 10 -4.17 7.98 20.13
C GLY A 10 -4.36 6.65 19.40
N HIS A 11 -5.06 6.60 18.26
CA HIS A 11 -5.26 5.40 17.45
C HIS A 11 -4.96 5.67 15.97
N GLN A 12 -3.94 4.99 15.43
CA GLN A 12 -3.76 4.94 13.99
C GLN A 12 -4.74 3.92 13.44
N ASP A 13 -5.76 4.40 12.74
CA ASP A 13 -6.65 3.56 11.96
C ASP A 13 -5.97 3.26 10.62
N TYR A 14 -5.75 1.98 10.35
CA TYR A 14 -5.12 1.51 9.13
C TYR A 14 -5.81 0.24 8.63
N THR A 15 -5.80 0.07 7.31
CA THR A 15 -6.22 -1.16 6.65
C THR A 15 -4.99 -1.90 6.17
N VAL A 16 -4.91 -3.21 6.45
CA VAL A 16 -3.85 -4.07 5.93
C VAL A 16 -4.46 -5.06 4.94
N VAL A 17 -3.99 -5.01 3.70
CA VAL A 17 -4.28 -6.02 2.68
C VAL A 17 -3.07 -6.95 2.59
N VAL A 18 -3.29 -8.24 2.82
CA VAL A 18 -2.25 -9.27 2.70
C VAL A 18 -2.20 -9.74 1.25
N ILE A 19 -1.00 -9.74 0.67
CA ILE A 19 -0.74 -10.14 -0.70
C ILE A 19 0.17 -11.36 -0.68
N ASP A 20 -0.32 -12.50 -1.16
CA ASP A 20 0.44 -13.74 -1.22
C ASP A 20 0.96 -13.96 -2.66
N THR A 21 2.27 -13.82 -2.86
CA THR A 21 2.95 -14.11 -4.14
C THR A 21 3.74 -15.40 -4.10
N THR A 22 3.58 -16.27 -3.09
CA THR A 22 4.39 -17.48 -2.89
C THR A 22 4.34 -18.47 -4.07
N ALA A 23 3.28 -18.42 -4.88
CA ALA A 23 3.19 -19.21 -6.12
C ALA A 23 4.22 -18.82 -7.19
N PHE A 24 4.87 -17.66 -7.08
CA PHE A 24 5.85 -17.13 -8.04
C PHE A 24 7.29 -17.41 -7.56
N GLU A 25 7.73 -18.68 -7.61
CA GLU A 25 8.97 -19.17 -6.98
C GLU A 25 10.29 -18.55 -7.48
N ARG A 26 10.32 -17.90 -8.66
CA ARG A 26 11.57 -17.52 -9.35
C ARG A 26 11.85 -16.03 -9.43
N SER A 27 10.79 -15.23 -9.49
CA SER A 27 10.74 -13.77 -9.45
C SER A 27 9.43 -13.28 -10.06
N GLY A 28 9.09 -12.04 -9.80
CA GLY A 28 7.97 -11.35 -10.41
C GLY A 28 7.98 -9.87 -10.10
N THR A 29 7.14 -9.14 -10.81
CA THR A 29 6.86 -7.74 -10.53
C THR A 29 5.45 -7.65 -9.98
N LEU A 30 5.32 -7.28 -8.71
CA LEU A 30 4.06 -6.95 -8.09
C LEU A 30 3.62 -5.58 -8.60
N VAL A 31 2.43 -5.51 -9.18
CA VAL A 31 1.79 -4.28 -9.66
C VAL A 31 0.49 -4.08 -8.88
N ILE A 32 0.37 -2.94 -8.23
CA ILE A 32 -0.80 -2.56 -7.45
C ILE A 32 -1.34 -1.25 -8.01
N ASP A 33 -2.49 -1.31 -8.67
CA ASP A 33 -3.24 -0.11 -9.05
C ASP A 33 -4.17 0.26 -7.90
N VAL A 34 -4.18 1.53 -7.51
CA VAL A 34 -5.03 2.05 -6.44
C VAL A 34 -5.92 3.15 -7.02
N GLU A 35 -7.20 3.06 -6.73
CA GLU A 35 -8.19 4.09 -7.03
C GLU A 35 -8.81 4.56 -5.70
N VAL A 36 -8.80 5.87 -5.46
CA VAL A 36 -9.40 6.48 -4.27
C VAL A 36 -10.77 7.04 -4.61
N GLY A 37 -11.74 6.83 -3.70
CA GLY A 37 -13.11 7.33 -3.83
C GLY A 37 -13.19 8.86 -3.85
N ASP A 38 -14.40 9.37 -4.01
CA ASP A 38 -14.69 10.80 -4.17
C ASP A 38 -14.86 11.56 -2.84
N GLU A 39 -14.82 10.86 -1.71
CA GLU A 39 -14.89 11.46 -0.39
C GLU A 39 -13.63 12.26 -0.06
N LYS A 40 -13.72 13.20 0.89
CA LYS A 40 -12.67 14.22 1.12
C LYS A 40 -11.33 13.67 1.66
N ALA A 41 -11.29 12.43 2.13
CA ALA A 41 -10.10 11.89 2.78
C ALA A 41 -9.09 11.38 1.74
N TYR A 42 -7.86 11.87 1.83
CA TYR A 42 -6.69 11.34 1.14
C TYR A 42 -6.26 9.99 1.73
N GLY A 43 -5.79 9.09 0.88
CA GLY A 43 -5.14 7.83 1.26
C GLY A 43 -3.63 7.89 1.10
N SER A 44 -2.90 7.24 2.00
CA SER A 44 -1.48 6.91 1.82
C SER A 44 -1.30 5.39 1.86
N PHE A 45 -0.46 4.89 0.97
CA PHE A 45 -0.34 3.45 0.68
C PHE A 45 1.12 3.04 0.76
N HIS A 46 1.41 2.00 1.54
CA HIS A 46 2.78 1.56 1.82
C HIS A 46 2.88 0.05 1.69
N LEU A 47 3.85 -0.41 0.90
CA LEU A 47 4.14 -1.85 0.78
C LEU A 47 5.22 -2.23 1.79
N LEU A 48 4.95 -3.27 2.58
CA LEU A 48 5.85 -3.81 3.58
C LEU A 48 6.04 -5.31 3.37
N ASP A 49 7.14 -5.84 3.88
CA ASP A 49 7.36 -7.27 4.01
C ASP A 49 6.40 -7.88 5.05
N ALA A 50 6.01 -9.15 4.88
CA ALA A 50 5.17 -9.85 5.84
C ALA A 50 5.81 -10.00 7.22
N ASP A 51 7.12 -10.15 7.30
CA ASP A 51 7.83 -10.30 8.57
C ASP A 51 8.07 -8.95 9.25
N HIS A 52 7.85 -7.83 8.53
CA HIS A 52 7.94 -6.52 9.14
C HIS A 52 6.83 -6.35 10.18
N ARG A 53 7.25 -6.13 11.42
CA ARG A 53 6.34 -5.76 12.50
C ARG A 53 5.86 -4.34 12.23
N LEU A 54 4.55 -4.15 12.21
CA LEU A 54 3.96 -2.85 11.93
C LEU A 54 4.20 -1.87 13.09
N THR A 55 5.29 -1.11 13.01
CA THR A 55 5.61 0.04 13.84
C THR A 55 5.51 1.31 13.01
N PHE A 56 5.25 2.45 13.65
CA PHE A 56 5.05 3.71 12.97
C PHE A 56 6.03 4.76 13.47
N ASP A 57 6.56 5.53 12.53
CA ASP A 57 7.38 6.68 12.85
C ASP A 57 6.52 7.72 13.60
N PRO A 58 6.93 8.15 14.81
CA PRO A 58 6.13 9.04 15.63
C PRO A 58 6.02 10.46 15.06
N TYR A 59 6.95 10.87 14.20
CA TYR A 59 7.02 12.19 13.57
C TYR A 59 6.27 12.21 12.23
N TYR A 60 6.59 11.29 11.33
CA TYR A 60 6.03 11.21 9.98
C TYR A 60 4.69 10.47 9.92
N LYS A 61 4.28 9.78 11.00
CA LYS A 61 3.00 9.04 11.11
C LYS A 61 2.80 7.98 10.02
N ARG A 62 3.89 7.47 9.45
CA ARG A 62 3.92 6.41 8.43
C ARG A 62 4.57 5.12 8.98
N PRO A 63 4.32 3.95 8.37
CA PRO A 63 4.95 2.71 8.80
C PRO A 63 6.48 2.78 8.66
N GLU A 64 7.19 2.08 9.53
CA GLU A 64 8.62 1.77 9.34
C GLU A 64 8.76 0.62 8.32
N GLY A 65 9.97 0.42 7.78
CA GLY A 65 10.28 -0.74 6.92
C GLY A 65 9.56 -0.79 5.57
N ILE A 66 9.21 0.38 5.01
CA ILE A 66 8.54 0.49 3.71
C ILE A 66 9.48 -0.01 2.60
N LEU A 67 9.01 -0.93 1.76
CA LEU A 67 9.75 -1.51 0.63
C LEU A 67 9.80 -0.60 -0.59
N LEU A 68 8.82 0.31 -0.71
CA LEU A 68 8.75 1.34 -1.73
C LEU A 68 8.91 2.69 -1.05
N GLU A 69 10.15 3.17 -0.93
CA GLU A 69 10.35 4.57 -0.55
C GLU A 69 9.68 5.45 -1.61
N GLU A 70 8.85 6.39 -1.13
CA GLU A 70 8.07 7.40 -1.85
C GLU A 70 8.57 7.65 -3.28
N SER A 71 8.27 6.70 -4.18
CA SER A 71 8.46 6.92 -5.60
C SER A 71 7.39 7.91 -5.98
N HIS A 72 7.71 8.80 -6.92
CA HIS A 72 6.83 9.85 -7.38
C HIS A 72 5.45 9.37 -7.89
N ASP A 73 5.19 8.05 -7.92
CA ASP A 73 3.98 7.44 -8.45
C ASP A 73 2.97 7.01 -7.38
N THR A 74 3.34 6.88 -6.10
CA THR A 74 2.37 6.51 -5.03
C THR A 74 2.94 6.73 -3.61
N GLY A 75 2.65 7.90 -3.04
CA GLY A 75 2.74 8.14 -1.60
C GLY A 75 1.45 8.73 -1.01
N TRP A 76 0.68 9.42 -1.86
CA TRP A 76 -0.47 10.24 -1.49
C TRP A 76 -1.45 10.19 -2.66
N LEU A 77 -2.68 9.77 -2.42
CA LEU A 77 -3.76 9.87 -3.41
C LEU A 77 -4.93 10.62 -2.79
N GLY A 78 -5.30 11.71 -3.46
CA GLY A 78 -6.47 12.51 -3.15
C GLY A 78 -7.77 11.91 -3.66
N PRO A 79 -8.88 12.60 -3.40
CA PRO A 79 -10.19 12.16 -3.86
C PRO A 79 -10.24 12.03 -5.38
N ASN A 80 -10.75 10.91 -5.89
CA ASN A 80 -10.78 10.55 -7.32
C ASN A 80 -9.40 10.40 -8.00
N GLU A 81 -8.32 10.34 -7.24
CA GLU A 81 -6.99 10.07 -7.81
C GLU A 81 -6.75 8.57 -7.94
N THR A 82 -5.94 8.24 -8.94
CA THR A 82 -5.44 6.88 -9.14
C THR A 82 -3.91 6.89 -9.11
N GLY A 83 -3.33 5.80 -8.65
CA GLY A 83 -1.88 5.64 -8.59
C GLY A 83 -1.50 4.18 -8.80
N GLN A 84 -0.24 3.96 -9.17
CA GLN A 84 0.30 2.63 -9.34
C GLN A 84 1.58 2.45 -8.50
N MET A 85 1.67 1.31 -7.81
CA MET A 85 2.86 0.86 -7.10
C MET A 85 3.44 -0.34 -7.85
N THR A 86 4.75 -0.35 -8.07
CA THR A 86 5.44 -1.49 -8.68
C THR A 86 6.60 -1.94 -7.78
N HIS A 87 6.69 -3.23 -7.51
CA HIS A 87 7.74 -3.82 -6.69
C HIS A 87 8.27 -5.11 -7.31
N HIS A 88 9.55 -5.13 -7.64
CA HIS A 88 10.22 -6.34 -8.08
C HIS A 88 10.58 -7.23 -6.89
N PHE A 89 10.33 -8.53 -7.00
CA PHE A 89 10.73 -9.52 -6.01
C PHE A 89 11.43 -10.71 -6.67
N GLU A 90 12.46 -11.22 -5.99
CA GLU A 90 13.28 -12.33 -6.48
C GLU A 90 12.67 -13.71 -6.20
N CYS A 91 11.86 -13.81 -5.15
CA CYS A 91 11.11 -15.02 -4.83
C CYS A 91 9.73 -14.66 -4.29
N GLY A 92 8.75 -15.51 -4.62
CA GLY A 92 7.39 -15.38 -4.11
C GLY A 92 7.37 -15.34 -2.60
N GLN A 93 6.72 -14.33 -2.04
CA GLN A 93 6.61 -14.12 -0.61
C GLN A 93 5.29 -13.45 -0.26
N ILE A 94 5.07 -13.21 1.03
CA ILE A 94 3.89 -12.49 1.48
C ILE A 94 4.29 -11.01 1.67
N PHE A 95 3.45 -10.11 1.16
CA PHE A 95 3.56 -8.68 1.38
C PHE A 95 2.34 -8.14 2.13
N LYS A 96 2.49 -6.96 2.72
CA LYS A 96 1.41 -6.21 3.34
C LYS A 96 1.30 -4.86 2.64
N LEU A 97 0.14 -4.57 2.07
CA LEU A 97 -0.23 -3.23 1.67
C LEU A 97 -0.94 -2.56 2.84
N VAL A 98 -0.31 -1.54 3.40
CA VAL A 98 -0.84 -0.74 4.51
C VAL A 98 -1.43 0.54 3.95
N ALA A 99 -2.73 0.71 4.11
CA ALA A 99 -3.48 1.89 3.70
C ALA A 99 -3.87 2.73 4.93
N LEU A 100 -3.56 4.02 4.90
CA LEU A 100 -3.79 4.98 5.99
C LEU A 100 -4.59 6.16 5.45
N GLY A 101 -5.43 6.77 6.29
CA GLY A 101 -5.91 8.11 6.00
C GLY A 101 -4.82 9.14 6.30
N TRP A 102 -4.69 10.16 5.44
CA TRP A 102 -3.68 11.19 5.64
C TRP A 102 -3.91 11.98 6.93
N ALA A 103 -2.84 12.18 7.70
CA ALA A 103 -2.88 12.79 9.03
C ALA A 103 -3.28 14.28 9.01
N SER A 104 -3.19 14.97 7.87
CA SER A 104 -3.62 16.37 7.76
C SER A 104 -5.10 16.54 7.41
N ASN A 105 -5.84 15.45 7.14
CA ASN A 105 -7.29 15.53 6.95
C ASN A 105 -8.00 15.80 8.28
N GLU A 106 -9.29 16.14 8.22
CA GLU A 106 -10.15 16.17 9.41
C GLU A 106 -10.14 14.78 10.08
N LYS A 107 -9.96 14.74 11.41
CA LYS A 107 -9.86 13.48 12.14
C LYS A 107 -11.13 12.65 11.94
N GLY A 108 -10.97 11.33 11.77
CA GLY A 108 -12.09 10.44 11.52
C GLY A 108 -12.69 10.54 10.12
N SER A 109 -12.11 11.33 9.21
CA SER A 109 -12.48 11.30 7.79
C SER A 109 -12.24 9.90 7.22
N ILE A 110 -13.18 9.42 6.42
CA ILE A 110 -13.13 8.12 5.77
C ILE A 110 -13.19 8.34 4.27
N ASN A 111 -12.43 7.55 3.51
CA ASN A 111 -12.64 7.41 2.08
C ASN A 111 -12.50 5.93 1.71
N ALA A 112 -13.20 5.51 0.67
CA ALA A 112 -13.03 4.19 0.10
C ALA A 112 -11.80 4.17 -0.80
N PHE A 113 -11.20 2.99 -0.94
CA PHE A 113 -10.26 2.72 -2.01
C PHE A 113 -10.51 1.36 -2.62
N HIS A 114 -10.06 1.21 -3.86
CA HIS A 114 -10.03 -0.03 -4.59
C HIS A 114 -8.59 -0.31 -5.03
N ALA A 115 -8.04 -1.44 -4.57
CA ALA A 115 -6.73 -1.89 -4.97
C ALA A 115 -6.86 -3.09 -5.92
N ARG A 116 -6.35 -2.96 -7.14
CA ARG A 116 -6.19 -4.06 -8.08
C ARG A 116 -4.76 -4.55 -7.98
N ILE A 117 -4.60 -5.81 -7.60
CA ILE A 117 -3.29 -6.43 -7.41
C ILE A 117 -3.06 -7.45 -8.52
N SER A 118 -1.90 -7.36 -9.17
CA SER A 118 -1.46 -8.31 -10.18
C SER A 118 0.03 -8.59 -10.04
N VAL A 119 0.47 -9.73 -10.57
CA VAL A 119 1.88 -10.09 -10.64
C VAL A 119 2.22 -10.39 -12.09
N GLU A 120 3.23 -9.70 -12.59
CA GLU A 120 3.85 -9.99 -13.87
C GLU A 120 5.00 -10.96 -13.63
N PRO A 121 4.92 -12.23 -14.07
CA PRO A 121 6.01 -13.18 -13.90
C PRO A 121 7.20 -12.74 -14.77
N ALA A 122 8.42 -12.94 -14.27
CA ALA A 122 9.60 -12.75 -15.11
C ALA A 122 9.52 -13.70 -16.31
N GLU A 123 9.72 -13.18 -17.53
CA GLU A 123 9.70 -13.98 -18.74
C GLU A 123 10.64 -15.18 -18.59
N LYS A 124 10.15 -16.37 -18.94
CA LYS A 124 11.03 -17.54 -19.06
C LYS A 124 12.04 -17.21 -20.16
N SER A 125 13.28 -16.92 -19.77
CA SER A 125 14.40 -17.07 -20.68
C SER A 125 14.50 -18.57 -21.01
N GLU A 126 13.82 -19.01 -22.07
CA GLU A 126 14.12 -20.29 -22.72
C GLU A 126 15.58 -20.22 -23.19
N LYS A 127 16.37 -21.18 -22.75
CA LYS A 127 17.77 -21.34 -23.11
C LYS A 127 17.94 -22.68 -23.82
#